data_AF-A0A543KLX9-F1
#
_entry.id   AF-A0A543KLX9-F1
#
_cell.length_a   1.000
_cell.length_b   1.000
_cell.length_c   1.000
_cell.angle_alpha   90.00
_cell.angle_beta   90.00
_cell.angle_gamma   90.00
#
_symmetry.space_group_name_H-M   'P 1'
#
loop_
_entity.id
_entity.type
_entity.pdbx_description
1 polymer ?
#
loop_
_entity_poly.entity_id
_entity_poly.type
_entity_poly.pdbx_seq_one_letter_code
_entity_poly.pdbx_strand_id
1 'polypeptide(L)'
;MRTAYLSGPGDARRVTVTALAAVALALTGCVVTTEGAADTPTVQPGELDEAGGNPCPEELPIGDDPSGHGFGVEHAAEELPELLEPQEAWVCRYDSEDRATTESGGVVMGWRRAAGPDAVAPETLPALGEALDGLALVPDDQACTADLGPRWMVVYSHDGDLTGVVVDDYGCRRVRLTDDPHHTPPGSDGQEGVVGGILDGGHAVLEALGPVQRG
;
A
#
# COMPACT_ATOMS: atom_id res chain seq x y z
N MET A 1 -49.37 -17.58 66.19
CA MET A 1 -49.39 -17.16 67.61
C MET A 1 -48.00 -16.63 67.98
N ARG A 2 -47.85 -15.30 68.13
CA ARG A 2 -47.29 -14.57 69.30
C ARG A 2 -46.06 -15.23 69.93
N THR A 3 -44.88 -14.60 69.98
CA THR A 3 -44.40 -13.62 71.01
C THR A 3 -43.04 -13.09 70.49
N ALA A 4 -42.73 -11.80 70.25
CA ALA A 4 -42.65 -10.57 71.05
C ALA A 4 -41.43 -10.44 72.01
N TYR A 5 -40.56 -9.47 71.66
CA TYR A 5 -39.68 -8.59 72.47
C TYR A 5 -38.49 -9.13 73.30
N LEU A 6 -37.30 -8.53 73.11
CA LEU A 6 -36.73 -7.50 74.02
C LEU A 6 -35.40 -6.89 73.49
N SER A 7 -35.29 -5.57 73.64
CA SER A 7 -34.09 -4.74 73.46
C SER A 7 -33.07 -4.91 74.59
N GLY A 8 -31.79 -4.64 74.32
CA GLY A 8 -30.80 -4.32 75.35
C GLY A 8 -29.43 -3.91 74.77
N PRO A 9 -28.67 -3.01 75.44
CA PRO A 9 -27.77 -2.03 74.81
C PRO A 9 -26.27 -2.36 74.97
N GLY A 10 -25.39 -1.58 74.34
CA GLY A 10 -23.98 -1.53 74.75
C GLY A 10 -23.03 -0.91 73.73
N ASP A 11 -22.81 0.39 73.85
CA ASP A 11 -21.61 1.08 73.37
C ASP A 11 -20.32 0.38 73.82
N ALA A 12 -19.34 0.23 72.93
CA ALA A 12 -17.97 0.75 73.12
C ALA A 12 -16.99 0.19 72.07
N ARG A 13 -16.65 1.06 71.11
CA ARG A 13 -15.27 1.48 70.80
C ARG A 13 -14.19 0.37 70.82
N ARG A 14 -13.75 -0.04 69.64
CA ARG A 14 -12.33 -0.27 69.33
C ARG A 14 -12.08 -0.04 67.84
N VAL A 15 -11.42 1.09 67.59
CA VAL A 15 -10.75 1.40 66.33
C VAL A 15 -9.65 0.36 66.14
N THR A 16 -9.68 -0.37 65.03
CA THR A 16 -8.51 -1.11 64.54
C THR A 16 -8.34 -0.72 63.09
N VAL A 17 -7.40 0.21 62.89
CA VAL A 17 -6.86 0.55 61.57
C VAL A 17 -6.17 -0.70 61.05
N THR A 18 -6.67 -1.26 59.95
CA THR A 18 -5.96 -2.30 59.21
C THR A 18 -5.90 -1.84 57.77
N ALA A 19 -4.72 -1.36 57.40
CA ALA A 19 -4.35 -0.99 56.04
C ALA A 19 -4.47 -2.22 55.15
N LEU A 20 -5.35 -2.15 54.15
CA LEU A 20 -5.38 -3.09 53.03
C LEU A 20 -4.61 -2.46 51.87
N ALA A 21 -3.47 -3.07 51.59
CA ALA A 21 -2.56 -2.74 50.51
C ALA A 21 -3.29 -2.77 49.16
N ALA A 22 -3.21 -1.67 48.42
CA ALA A 22 -3.60 -1.64 47.02
C ALA A 22 -2.56 -2.43 46.21
N VAL A 23 -2.94 -3.61 45.73
CA VAL A 23 -2.17 -4.35 44.73
C VAL A 23 -2.37 -3.63 43.40
N ALA A 24 -1.37 -2.87 42.98
CA ALA A 24 -1.30 -2.34 41.62
C ALA A 24 -1.06 -3.51 40.66
N LEU A 25 -2.10 -3.94 39.95
CA LEU A 25 -1.99 -4.78 38.77
C LEU A 25 -1.29 -3.95 37.69
N ALA A 26 0.01 -4.17 37.54
CA ALA A 26 0.75 -3.72 36.37
C ALA A 26 0.18 -4.46 35.15
N LEU A 27 -0.69 -3.77 34.40
CA LEU A 27 -1.05 -4.14 33.04
C LEU A 27 0.26 -4.13 32.24
N THR A 28 0.82 -5.31 32.06
CA THR A 28 1.84 -5.57 31.05
C THR A 28 1.14 -5.34 29.72
N GLY A 29 1.30 -4.12 29.20
CA GLY A 29 0.83 -3.76 27.88
C GLY A 29 1.43 -4.76 26.89
N CYS A 30 0.55 -5.50 26.23
CA CYS A 30 0.91 -6.14 24.98
C CYS A 30 1.33 -5.00 24.05
N VAL A 31 2.64 -4.86 23.83
CA VAL A 31 3.13 -4.09 22.70
C VAL A 31 2.68 -4.89 21.49
N VAL A 32 1.52 -4.52 20.97
CA VAL A 32 1.18 -4.82 19.58
C VAL A 32 2.27 -4.11 18.80
N THR A 33 3.17 -4.87 18.20
CA THR A 33 4.05 -4.36 17.16
C THR A 33 3.11 -3.99 16.03
N THR A 34 2.64 -2.74 16.03
CA THR A 34 1.97 -2.17 14.88
C THR A 34 2.98 -2.25 13.75
N GLU A 35 2.65 -2.99 12.71
CA GLU A 35 3.34 -2.87 11.42
C GLU A 35 3.38 -1.38 11.09
N GLY A 36 4.56 -0.88 10.68
CA GLY A 36 4.71 0.52 10.32
C GLY A 36 3.72 0.85 9.21
N ALA A 37 2.99 1.95 9.36
CA ALA A 37 2.19 2.52 8.29
C ALA A 37 2.89 3.80 7.86
N ALA A 38 2.86 4.08 6.56
CA ALA A 38 3.33 5.34 6.00
C ALA A 38 2.60 6.52 6.63
N ASP A 39 3.20 7.71 6.56
CA ASP A 39 2.53 8.94 6.95
C ASP A 39 1.33 9.23 6.02
N THR A 40 0.26 9.81 6.58
CA THR A 40 -0.92 10.22 5.80
C THR A 40 -0.53 11.16 4.65
N PRO A 41 -0.93 10.87 3.40
CA PRO A 41 -0.58 11.69 2.25
C PRO A 41 -1.26 13.05 2.29
N THR A 42 -0.54 14.08 1.85
CA THR A 42 -1.10 15.41 1.57
C THR A 42 -1.46 15.51 0.09
N VAL A 43 -2.69 15.95 -0.22
CA VAL A 43 -3.14 16.13 -1.61
C VAL A 43 -2.27 17.16 -2.35
N GLN A 44 -1.69 16.77 -3.48
CA GLN A 44 -0.98 17.62 -4.45
C GLN A 44 -1.86 17.89 -5.68
N PRO A 45 -2.73 18.91 -5.67
CA PRO A 45 -3.69 19.10 -6.75
C PRO A 45 -3.00 19.58 -8.04
N GLY A 46 -3.38 18.98 -9.17
CA GLY A 46 -3.07 19.49 -10.50
C GLY A 46 -2.04 18.69 -11.29
N GLU A 47 -1.52 17.60 -10.75
CA GLU A 47 -0.55 16.74 -11.45
C GLU A 47 -1.09 16.19 -12.78
N LEU A 48 -2.39 15.86 -12.84
CA LEU A 48 -3.03 15.45 -14.09
C LEU A 48 -3.02 16.56 -15.16
N ASP A 49 -3.24 17.82 -14.75
CA ASP A 49 -3.20 18.97 -15.65
C ASP A 49 -1.76 19.29 -16.08
N GLU A 50 -0.80 19.15 -15.17
CA GLU A 50 0.64 19.29 -15.45
C GLU A 50 1.12 18.23 -16.45
N ALA A 51 0.60 17.02 -16.36
CA ALA A 51 0.78 15.94 -17.33
C ALA A 51 0.00 16.16 -18.65
N GLY A 52 -0.64 17.31 -18.83
CA GLY A 52 -1.41 17.66 -20.03
C GLY A 52 -2.63 16.78 -20.23
N GLY A 53 -3.24 16.31 -19.14
CA GLY A 53 -4.39 15.39 -19.14
C GLY A 53 -4.03 13.94 -19.48
N ASN A 54 -2.74 13.57 -19.48
CA ASN A 54 -2.31 12.19 -19.68
C ASN A 54 -2.02 11.53 -18.34
N PRO A 55 -2.85 10.59 -17.87
CA PRO A 55 -2.67 9.99 -16.55
C PRO A 55 -1.43 9.09 -16.51
N CYS A 56 -1.12 8.39 -17.60
CA CYS A 56 0.04 7.51 -17.67
C CYS A 56 1.15 8.13 -18.52
N PRO A 57 2.43 7.97 -18.14
CA PRO A 57 3.54 8.36 -18.98
C PRO A 57 3.65 7.46 -20.21
N GLU A 58 4.34 7.91 -21.26
CA GLU A 58 4.66 7.05 -22.41
C GLU A 58 5.67 5.95 -22.02
N GLU A 59 6.55 6.27 -21.07
CA GLU A 59 7.64 5.41 -20.60
C GLU A 59 7.65 5.42 -19.07
N LEU A 60 7.83 4.27 -18.41
CA LEU A 60 7.93 4.28 -16.96
C LEU A 60 9.25 4.91 -16.51
N PRO A 61 9.24 5.80 -15.51
CA PRO A 61 10.47 6.30 -14.91
C PRO A 61 11.31 5.15 -14.39
N ILE A 62 12.57 5.10 -14.83
CA ILE A 62 13.55 4.12 -14.39
C ILE A 62 14.33 4.78 -13.25
N GLY A 63 14.17 4.26 -12.05
CA GLY A 63 14.89 4.74 -10.87
C GLY A 63 16.30 4.20 -10.79
N ASP A 64 16.90 4.36 -9.62
CA ASP A 64 18.15 3.68 -9.31
C ASP A 64 17.92 2.17 -9.36
N ASP A 65 18.41 1.55 -10.43
CA ASP A 65 18.32 0.12 -10.65
C ASP A 65 19.67 -0.54 -10.33
N PRO A 66 19.84 -1.06 -9.09
CA PRO A 66 21.10 -1.67 -8.69
C PRO A 66 21.38 -2.98 -9.45
N SER A 67 20.36 -3.60 -10.05
CA SER A 67 20.50 -4.80 -10.88
C SER A 67 20.92 -4.47 -12.32
N GLY A 68 20.64 -3.24 -12.79
CA GLY A 68 21.01 -2.73 -14.10
C GLY A 68 20.20 -3.30 -15.28
N HIS A 69 19.04 -3.89 -15.00
CA HIS A 69 18.20 -4.60 -15.96
C HIS A 69 16.84 -3.95 -16.23
N GLY A 70 16.53 -2.77 -15.69
CA GLY A 70 15.28 -2.04 -15.92
C GLY A 70 14.05 -2.58 -15.19
N PHE A 71 14.22 -3.52 -14.26
CA PHE A 71 13.09 -4.12 -13.53
C PHE A 71 12.59 -3.25 -12.37
N GLY A 72 13.42 -2.30 -11.95
CA GLY A 72 13.14 -1.36 -10.86
C GLY A 72 13.48 -1.97 -9.50
N VAL A 73 12.78 -1.52 -8.46
CA VAL A 73 13.02 -1.94 -7.08
C VAL A 73 12.62 -3.40 -6.86
N GLU A 74 13.45 -4.19 -6.16
CA GLU A 74 13.20 -5.61 -5.88
C GLU A 74 13.17 -5.96 -4.39
N HIS A 75 13.55 -5.03 -3.50
CA HIS A 75 13.47 -5.25 -2.05
C HIS A 75 12.03 -5.10 -1.57
N ALA A 76 11.64 -5.89 -0.57
CA ALA A 76 10.32 -5.79 0.05
C ALA A 76 10.13 -4.43 0.72
N ALA A 77 8.91 -3.89 0.66
CA ALA A 77 8.54 -2.76 1.50
C ALA A 77 8.64 -3.14 2.98
N GLU A 78 8.99 -2.18 3.84
CA GLU A 78 9.12 -2.37 5.29
C GLU A 78 7.87 -1.93 6.07
N GLU A 79 6.96 -1.22 5.39
CA GLU A 79 5.74 -0.63 5.94
C GLU A 79 4.58 -0.69 4.93
N LEU A 80 3.35 -0.58 5.45
CA LEU A 80 2.15 -0.54 4.63
C LEU A 80 1.85 0.90 4.18
N PRO A 81 1.34 1.09 2.96
CA PRO A 81 0.98 2.42 2.47
C PRO A 81 -0.28 2.96 3.16
N GLU A 82 -0.43 4.27 3.17
CA GLU A 82 -1.67 4.98 3.50
C GLU A 82 -2.09 5.77 2.25
N LEU A 83 -3.13 5.30 1.55
CA LEU A 83 -3.48 5.78 0.21
C LEU A 83 -4.74 6.63 0.22
N LEU A 84 -4.77 7.64 -0.64
CA LEU A 84 -5.99 8.39 -0.93
C LEU A 84 -6.99 7.51 -1.70
N GLU A 85 -8.28 7.71 -1.45
CA GLU A 85 -9.34 6.98 -2.15
C GLU A 85 -9.38 7.34 -3.65
N PRO A 86 -9.43 6.36 -4.57
CA PRO A 86 -9.57 6.63 -6.01
C PRO A 86 -10.89 7.34 -6.37
N GLN A 87 -10.83 8.52 -6.97
CA GLN A 87 -12.00 9.24 -7.49
C GLN A 87 -12.15 9.11 -9.02
N GLU A 88 -11.02 9.03 -9.72
CA GLU A 88 -10.90 8.71 -11.14
C GLU A 88 -9.74 7.72 -11.32
N ALA A 89 -9.77 6.84 -12.32
CA ALA A 89 -8.66 5.95 -12.58
C ALA A 89 -8.52 5.52 -14.04
N TRP A 90 -7.32 5.11 -14.41
CA TRP A 90 -6.93 4.63 -15.73
C TRP A 90 -5.99 3.44 -15.63
N VAL A 91 -6.05 2.58 -16.62
CA VAL A 91 -5.19 1.40 -16.73
C VAL A 91 -4.34 1.50 -17.99
N CYS A 92 -3.05 1.23 -17.83
CA CYS A 92 -2.06 1.33 -18.87
C CYS A 92 -1.20 0.08 -18.92
N ARG A 93 -1.14 -0.55 -20.09
CA ARG A 93 -0.24 -1.68 -20.35
C ARG A 93 1.12 -1.19 -20.79
N TYR A 94 2.17 -1.76 -20.24
CA TYR A 94 3.55 -1.56 -20.63
C TYR A 94 4.19 -2.87 -21.04
N ASP A 95 4.87 -2.85 -22.18
CA ASP A 95 5.70 -3.95 -22.65
C ASP A 95 7.17 -3.59 -22.43
N SER A 96 7.99 -4.62 -22.17
CA SER A 96 9.43 -4.46 -21.98
C SER A 96 10.12 -4.15 -23.31
N GLU A 97 11.10 -3.27 -23.31
CA GLU A 97 11.94 -2.96 -24.47
C GLU A 97 13.42 -2.82 -24.10
N ASP A 98 14.31 -3.08 -25.06
CA ASP A 98 15.73 -2.84 -24.89
C ASP A 98 16.01 -1.34 -25.02
N ARG A 99 16.38 -0.68 -23.92
CA ARG A 99 16.68 0.76 -23.89
C ARG A 99 18.12 1.08 -24.25
N ALA A 100 19.04 0.29 -23.71
CA ALA A 100 20.47 0.52 -23.84
C ALA A 100 21.26 -0.76 -23.64
N THR A 101 22.57 -0.65 -23.88
CA THR A 101 23.54 -1.70 -23.55
C THR A 101 24.53 -1.13 -22.54
N THR A 102 24.82 -1.89 -21.49
CA THR A 102 25.84 -1.54 -20.50
C THR A 102 27.24 -1.64 -21.10
N GLU A 103 28.25 -1.04 -20.45
CA GLU A 103 29.65 -1.14 -20.88
C GLU A 103 30.17 -2.59 -20.91
N SER A 104 29.57 -3.48 -20.10
CA SER A 104 29.88 -4.92 -20.07
C SER A 104 29.12 -5.75 -21.10
N GLY A 105 28.29 -5.12 -21.95
CA GLY A 105 27.51 -5.79 -22.98
C GLY A 105 26.18 -6.39 -22.51
N GLY A 106 25.72 -6.06 -21.30
CA GLY A 106 24.38 -6.41 -20.81
C GLY A 106 23.31 -5.50 -21.39
N VAL A 107 22.04 -5.94 -21.40
CA VAL A 107 20.90 -5.13 -21.83
C VAL A 107 20.30 -4.42 -20.63
N VAL A 108 20.02 -3.12 -20.80
CA VAL A 108 19.19 -2.33 -19.90
C VAL A 108 17.77 -2.34 -20.46
N MET A 109 16.82 -2.91 -19.73
CA MET A 109 15.42 -2.89 -20.15
C MET A 109 14.79 -1.53 -19.80
N GLY A 110 13.72 -1.20 -20.50
CA GLY A 110 12.75 -0.19 -20.11
C GLY A 110 11.35 -0.70 -20.36
N TRP A 111 10.38 0.15 -20.03
CA TRP A 111 8.95 -0.17 -20.17
C TRP A 111 8.28 0.93 -20.94
N ARG A 112 7.66 0.57 -22.07
CA ARG A 112 6.94 1.51 -22.92
C ARG A 112 5.47 1.16 -22.98
N ARG A 113 4.63 2.20 -22.91
CA ARG A 113 3.19 2.05 -22.97
C ARG A 113 2.78 1.47 -24.32
N ALA A 114 2.04 0.37 -24.30
CA ALA A 114 1.64 -0.35 -25.50
C ALA A 114 0.48 0.34 -26.25
N ALA A 115 -0.43 0.98 -25.51
CA ALA A 115 -1.63 1.62 -26.04
C ALA A 115 -2.00 2.89 -25.25
N GLY A 116 -3.09 3.56 -25.62
CA GLY A 116 -3.63 4.67 -24.81
C GLY A 116 -4.17 4.19 -23.45
N PRO A 117 -4.31 5.08 -22.46
CA PRO A 117 -4.94 4.75 -21.18
C PRO A 117 -6.41 4.34 -21.37
N ASP A 118 -6.81 3.26 -20.70
CA ASP A 118 -8.21 2.86 -20.59
C ASP A 118 -8.81 3.41 -19.30
N ALA A 119 -9.85 4.23 -19.40
CA ALA A 119 -10.53 4.75 -18.22
C ALA A 119 -11.25 3.62 -17.45
N VAL A 120 -11.07 3.60 -16.13
CA VAL A 120 -11.78 2.70 -15.22
C VAL A 120 -13.20 3.25 -15.01
N ALA A 121 -14.19 2.36 -15.05
CA ALA A 121 -15.58 2.77 -14.85
C ALA A 121 -15.81 3.21 -13.38
N PRO A 122 -16.60 4.27 -13.12
CA PRO A 122 -16.84 4.76 -11.76
C PRO A 122 -17.37 3.69 -10.80
N GLU A 123 -18.18 2.74 -11.28
CA GLU A 123 -18.70 1.61 -10.49
C GLU A 123 -17.62 0.61 -10.05
N THR A 124 -16.45 0.63 -10.68
CA THR A 124 -15.30 -0.23 -10.36
C THR A 124 -14.40 0.39 -9.30
N LEU A 125 -14.44 1.71 -9.12
CA LEU A 125 -13.54 2.43 -8.20
C LEU A 125 -13.65 1.96 -6.74
N PRO A 126 -14.83 1.63 -6.16
CA PRO A 126 -14.89 1.09 -4.81
C PRO A 126 -14.15 -0.25 -4.66
N ALA A 127 -14.28 -1.15 -5.64
CA ALA A 127 -13.57 -2.44 -5.61
C ALA A 127 -12.05 -2.25 -5.80
N LEU A 128 -11.64 -1.26 -6.59
CA LEU A 128 -10.23 -0.88 -6.70
C LEU A 128 -9.70 -0.36 -5.35
N GLY A 129 -10.44 0.54 -4.68
CA GLY A 129 -10.09 1.03 -3.35
C GLY A 129 -9.93 -0.09 -2.33
N GLU A 130 -10.90 -1.01 -2.26
CA GLU A 130 -10.81 -2.20 -1.37
C GLU A 130 -9.59 -3.07 -1.67
N ALA A 131 -9.19 -3.22 -2.94
CA ALA A 131 -8.00 -3.97 -3.31
C ALA A 131 -6.70 -3.25 -2.91
N LEU A 132 -6.68 -1.92 -2.96
CA LEU A 132 -5.54 -1.10 -2.55
C LEU A 132 -5.38 -1.08 -1.01
N ASP A 133 -6.48 -1.00 -0.27
CA ASP A 133 -6.48 -1.15 1.19
C ASP A 133 -6.02 -2.55 1.64
N GLY A 134 -6.16 -3.54 0.75
CA GLY A 134 -5.74 -4.92 0.96
C GLY A 134 -4.29 -5.23 0.59
N LEU A 135 -3.48 -4.23 0.21
CA LEU A 135 -2.06 -4.43 -0.04
C LEU A 135 -1.34 -4.92 1.22
N ALA A 136 -0.32 -5.76 1.02
CA ALA A 136 0.38 -6.41 2.13
C ALA A 136 1.88 -6.42 1.92
N LEU A 137 2.63 -6.55 3.02
CA LEU A 137 4.07 -6.78 2.96
C LEU A 137 4.38 -8.14 2.32
N VAL A 138 5.49 -8.21 1.60
CA VAL A 138 5.93 -9.44 0.95
C VAL A 138 6.49 -10.43 1.98
N PRO A 139 6.10 -11.71 1.96
CA PRO A 139 6.70 -12.74 2.82
C PRO A 139 8.18 -13.00 2.47
N ASP A 140 9.01 -13.20 3.49
CA ASP A 140 10.46 -13.46 3.36
C ASP A 140 10.81 -14.70 2.52
N ASP A 141 9.91 -15.66 2.37
CA ASP A 141 10.15 -16.97 1.75
C ASP A 141 9.42 -17.21 0.42
N GLN A 142 8.88 -16.15 -0.20
CA GLN A 142 8.09 -16.31 -1.41
C GLN A 142 8.95 -16.51 -2.67
N ALA A 143 8.88 -17.71 -3.25
CA ALA A 143 9.52 -18.03 -4.53
C ALA A 143 8.55 -17.78 -5.71
N CYS A 144 8.94 -16.90 -6.63
CA CYS A 144 8.17 -16.56 -7.83
C CYS A 144 8.77 -17.21 -9.08
N THR A 145 7.95 -17.52 -10.08
CA THR A 145 8.44 -17.91 -11.41
C THR A 145 9.02 -16.69 -12.13
N ALA A 146 10.09 -16.89 -12.89
CA ALA A 146 10.80 -15.81 -13.60
C ALA A 146 10.26 -15.54 -15.02
N ASP A 147 9.07 -16.04 -15.35
CA ASP A 147 8.47 -15.78 -16.65
C ASP A 147 8.20 -14.27 -16.73
N LEU A 148 8.62 -13.62 -17.82
CA LEU A 148 8.35 -12.21 -18.05
C LEU A 148 6.97 -12.05 -18.68
N GLY A 149 6.23 -11.04 -18.23
CA GLY A 149 4.93 -10.65 -18.77
C GLY A 149 4.84 -9.14 -18.90
N PRO A 150 3.66 -8.61 -19.30
CA PRO A 150 3.46 -7.18 -19.32
C PRO A 150 3.46 -6.62 -17.90
N ARG A 151 3.71 -5.32 -17.81
CA ARG A 151 3.53 -4.54 -16.60
C ARG A 151 2.30 -3.66 -16.76
N TRP A 152 1.42 -3.67 -15.78
CA TRP A 152 0.25 -2.80 -15.74
C TRP A 152 0.53 -1.64 -14.80
N MET A 153 0.13 -0.44 -15.18
CA MET A 153 0.04 0.69 -14.27
C MET A 153 -1.42 1.07 -14.15
N VAL A 154 -1.92 1.07 -12.92
CA VAL A 154 -3.17 1.74 -12.57
C VAL A 154 -2.78 3.12 -12.07
N VAL A 155 -3.22 4.16 -12.76
CA VAL A 155 -3.09 5.54 -12.26
C VAL A 155 -4.46 5.95 -11.77
N TYR A 156 -4.56 6.39 -10.52
CA TYR A 156 -5.79 7.02 -10.05
C TYR A 156 -5.54 8.46 -9.62
N SER A 157 -6.62 9.23 -9.56
CA SER A 157 -6.58 10.60 -9.08
C SER A 157 -7.52 10.81 -7.91
N HIS A 158 -7.08 11.64 -6.97
CA HIS A 158 -7.87 12.19 -5.88
C HIS A 158 -7.72 13.70 -5.88
N ASP A 159 -8.78 14.45 -6.16
CA ASP A 159 -8.74 15.92 -6.26
C ASP A 159 -7.63 16.47 -7.21
N GLY A 160 -7.25 15.69 -8.23
CA GLY A 160 -6.23 16.06 -9.22
C GLY A 160 -4.79 15.68 -8.85
N ASP A 161 -4.58 15.11 -7.67
CA ASP A 161 -3.35 14.44 -7.23
C ASP A 161 -3.31 13.05 -7.85
N LEU A 162 -2.18 12.62 -8.41
CA LEU A 162 -2.05 11.31 -9.03
C LEU A 162 -1.43 10.31 -8.04
N THR A 163 -1.68 9.04 -8.30
CA THR A 163 -0.93 7.95 -7.66
C THR A 163 -0.86 6.80 -8.65
N GLY A 164 0.34 6.26 -8.84
CA GLY A 164 0.60 5.13 -9.71
C GLY A 164 0.79 3.83 -8.95
N VAL A 165 0.10 2.78 -9.40
CA VAL A 165 0.18 1.42 -8.88
C VAL A 165 0.66 0.50 -10.00
N VAL A 166 1.92 0.10 -9.94
CA VAL A 166 2.55 -0.75 -10.95
C VAL A 166 2.48 -2.20 -10.52
N VAL A 167 1.82 -3.02 -11.33
CA VAL A 167 1.67 -4.46 -11.13
C VAL A 167 2.40 -5.22 -12.23
N ASP A 168 3.34 -6.08 -11.84
CA ASP A 168 3.93 -7.05 -12.76
C ASP A 168 2.89 -8.16 -13.04
N ASP A 169 2.32 -8.33 -14.24
CA ASP A 169 1.43 -9.49 -14.51
C ASP A 169 2.25 -10.73 -14.86
N TYR A 170 3.20 -11.02 -13.99
CA TYR A 170 4.09 -12.15 -14.05
C TYR A 170 4.72 -12.41 -12.67
N GLY A 171 5.39 -13.56 -12.52
CA GLY A 171 5.90 -14.02 -11.23
C GLY A 171 4.83 -14.02 -10.14
N CYS A 172 5.09 -13.34 -9.02
CA CYS A 172 4.15 -13.24 -7.89
C CYS A 172 3.20 -12.05 -7.97
N ARG A 173 3.15 -11.32 -9.08
CA ARG A 173 2.32 -10.11 -9.22
C ARG A 173 2.59 -9.06 -8.15
N ARG A 174 3.86 -8.68 -8.07
CA ARG A 174 4.33 -7.62 -7.15
C ARG A 174 3.74 -6.28 -7.53
N VAL A 175 3.48 -5.48 -6.51
CA VAL A 175 3.02 -4.10 -6.60
C VAL A 175 4.16 -3.17 -6.24
N ARG A 176 4.31 -2.07 -6.99
CA ARG A 176 5.17 -0.93 -6.67
C ARG A 176 4.34 0.34 -6.77
N LEU A 177 4.48 1.22 -5.79
CA LEU A 177 3.72 2.46 -5.72
C LEU A 177 4.57 3.66 -6.14
N THR A 178 3.93 4.70 -6.62
CA THR A 178 4.56 5.99 -6.93
C THR A 178 3.56 7.11 -6.70
N ASP A 179 4.00 8.21 -6.13
CA ASP A 179 3.23 9.43 -5.95
C ASP A 179 3.02 10.10 -7.31
N ASP A 180 4.09 10.29 -8.08
CA ASP A 180 4.02 10.89 -9.42
C ASP A 180 4.37 9.86 -10.50
N PRO A 181 3.38 9.35 -11.27
CA PRO A 181 3.61 8.36 -12.32
C PRO A 181 4.57 8.82 -13.43
N HIS A 182 4.75 10.12 -13.65
CA HIS A 182 5.56 10.66 -14.75
C HIS A 182 7.01 10.93 -14.36
N HIS A 183 7.28 11.14 -13.07
CA HIS A 183 8.59 11.58 -12.61
C HIS A 183 9.21 10.65 -11.58
N THR A 184 8.41 10.04 -10.73
CA THR A 184 8.91 9.20 -9.64
C THR A 184 8.96 7.72 -10.09
N PRO A 185 10.10 7.03 -9.92
CA PRO A 185 10.18 5.61 -10.21
C PRO A 185 9.30 4.78 -9.27
N PRO A 186 8.54 3.80 -9.79
CA PRO A 186 7.73 2.92 -8.97
C PRO A 186 8.57 2.16 -7.92
N GLY A 187 8.14 2.25 -6.66
CA GLY A 187 8.76 1.63 -5.50
C GLY A 187 9.91 2.44 -4.89
N SER A 188 10.06 3.71 -5.27
CA SER A 188 11.05 4.60 -4.62
C SER A 188 10.66 4.93 -3.18
N ASP A 189 11.63 5.27 -2.33
CA ASP A 189 11.38 5.71 -0.95
C ASP A 189 11.08 7.22 -0.87
N GLY A 190 10.59 7.69 0.29
CA GLY A 190 10.56 9.12 0.66
C GLY A 190 9.37 9.91 0.10
N GLN A 191 8.31 9.22 -0.27
CA GLN A 191 7.07 9.79 -0.80
C GLN A 191 5.99 9.68 0.30
N GLU A 192 5.12 10.68 0.45
CA GLU A 192 4.07 10.64 1.49
C GLU A 192 2.96 9.65 1.07
N GLY A 193 2.45 8.84 2.01
CA GLY A 193 1.39 7.84 1.79
C GLY A 193 1.78 6.60 0.98
N VAL A 194 2.65 6.71 -0.02
CA VAL A 194 3.21 5.57 -0.75
C VAL A 194 4.52 5.08 -0.12
N VAL A 195 4.82 3.81 -0.27
CA VAL A 195 6.00 3.18 0.34
C VAL A 195 6.98 2.72 -0.72
N GLY A 196 8.27 2.78 -0.39
CA GLY A 196 9.28 2.17 -1.23
C GLY A 196 9.32 0.65 -1.08
N GLY A 197 9.84 -0.02 -2.10
CA GLY A 197 9.88 -1.47 -2.17
C GLY A 197 8.74 -2.10 -2.98
N ILE A 198 8.63 -3.42 -2.85
CA ILE A 198 7.55 -4.23 -3.42
C ILE A 198 6.55 -4.66 -2.35
N LEU A 199 5.27 -4.67 -2.74
CA LEU A 199 4.13 -5.17 -1.96
C LEU A 199 3.51 -6.40 -2.63
N ASP A 200 2.75 -7.17 -1.86
CA ASP A 200 1.81 -8.19 -2.34
C ASP A 200 0.40 -7.58 -2.54
N GLY A 201 -0.47 -8.28 -3.26
CA GLY A 201 -1.85 -7.87 -3.54
C GLY A 201 -2.13 -7.54 -5.00
N GLY A 202 -1.13 -7.62 -5.90
CA GLY A 202 -1.31 -7.28 -7.32
C GLY A 202 -2.35 -8.14 -8.04
N HIS A 203 -2.59 -9.36 -7.58
CA HIS A 203 -3.70 -10.17 -8.11
C HIS A 203 -5.07 -9.53 -7.84
N ALA A 204 -5.31 -9.04 -6.62
CA ALA A 204 -6.57 -8.42 -6.23
C ALA A 204 -6.77 -7.10 -6.98
N VAL A 205 -5.70 -6.30 -7.14
CA VAL A 205 -5.73 -5.06 -7.94
C VAL A 205 -6.14 -5.36 -9.37
N LEU A 206 -5.51 -6.33 -10.05
CA LEU A 206 -5.88 -6.67 -11.43
C LEU A 206 -7.27 -7.29 -11.55
N GLU A 207 -7.74 -8.04 -10.54
CA GLU A 207 -9.08 -8.61 -10.50
C GLU A 207 -10.16 -7.54 -10.32
N ALA A 208 -9.91 -6.53 -9.49
CA ALA A 208 -10.84 -5.42 -9.26
C ALA A 208 -11.16 -4.67 -10.56
N LEU A 209 -10.18 -4.55 -11.47
CA LEU A 209 -10.35 -3.93 -12.79
C LEU A 209 -11.19 -4.79 -13.76
N GLY A 210 -11.57 -6.01 -13.36
CA GLY A 210 -12.31 -6.96 -14.16
C GLY A 210 -11.45 -7.59 -15.27
N PRO A 211 -12.07 -8.15 -16.32
CA PRO A 211 -11.34 -8.54 -17.51
C PRO A 211 -10.80 -7.27 -18.17
N VAL A 212 -9.62 -6.84 -17.73
CA VAL A 212 -8.79 -5.86 -18.41
C VAL A 212 -8.80 -6.28 -19.89
N GLN A 213 -9.18 -5.39 -20.79
CA GLN A 213 -9.28 -5.72 -22.20
C GLN A 213 -7.88 -6.09 -22.70
N ARG A 214 -7.54 -7.39 -22.66
CA ARG A 214 -6.25 -7.98 -23.07
C ARG A 214 -6.12 -7.99 -24.60
N GLY A 215 -6.41 -6.85 -25.23
CA GLY A 215 -6.20 -6.59 -26.66
C GLY A 215 -4.73 -6.53 -27.01
#